data_AF-A0A7Y4XSL4-F1
#
_entry.id   AF-A0A7Y4XSL4-F1
#
_cell.length_a   1.000
_cell.length_b   1.000
_cell.length_c   1.000
_cell.angle_alpha   90.00
_cell.angle_beta   90.00
_cell.angle_gamma   90.00
#
_symmetry.space_group_name_H-M   'P 1'
#
loop_
_entity.id
_entity.type
_entity.pdbx_description
1 polymer ?
#
loop_
_entity_poly.entity_id
_entity_poly.type
_entity_poly.pdbx_seq_one_letter_code
_entity_poly.pdbx_strand_id
1 'polypeptide(L)'
;MKHISIGLILILLSSCKEKGQFLDKKYEGFWAGTYWTYEFKKNGRFIFKSEGHYGNVEDSGFYFVGDSLILLNPSTDFYALDEALKTRLKIINNSCIRDFDSNYYCVVVDTIVRLSELELTFQNRVIEIVDTLQIVKDEKERVASYYHDKEELKFKVMYDGIIVIDNLEFHSFNLYRYDLIEEQKYYLTFLATKKPFEIFQLNGNSTNRLSLIYTK
;
A
#
# COMPACT_ATOMS: atom_id res chain seq x y z
N MET A 1 -2.67 63.71 -16.02
CA MET A 1 -2.70 62.62 -15.01
C MET A 1 -3.11 61.32 -15.69
N LYS A 2 -2.17 60.57 -16.29
CA LYS A 2 -2.45 59.30 -17.00
C LYS A 2 -1.22 58.37 -17.00
N HIS A 3 -0.68 58.01 -15.82
CA HIS A 3 0.45 57.05 -15.74
C HIS A 3 0.38 56.14 -14.51
N ILE A 4 -0.82 55.68 -14.12
CA ILE A 4 -0.97 54.73 -13.01
C ILE A 4 -1.94 53.63 -13.44
N SER A 5 -1.55 52.79 -14.40
CA SER A 5 -2.37 51.59 -14.73
C SER A 5 -1.59 50.39 -15.28
N ILE A 6 -0.28 50.50 -15.56
CA ILE A 6 0.49 49.41 -16.18
C ILE A 6 1.25 48.56 -15.13
N GLY A 7 1.54 49.10 -13.95
CA GLY A 7 2.30 48.39 -12.91
C GLY A 7 1.54 47.26 -12.19
N LEU A 8 0.20 47.27 -12.18
CA LEU A 8 -0.59 46.29 -11.43
C LEU A 8 -0.79 44.95 -12.18
N ILE A 9 -0.66 44.96 -13.52
CA ILE A 9 -0.89 43.77 -14.35
C ILE A 9 0.34 42.83 -14.33
N LEU A 10 1.56 43.34 -14.13
CA LEU A 10 2.76 42.50 -14.04
C LEU A 10 2.87 41.70 -12.72
N ILE A 11 2.19 42.13 -11.65
CA ILE A 11 2.24 41.44 -10.34
C ILE A 11 1.29 40.24 -10.28
N LEU A 12 0.27 40.18 -11.16
CA LEU A 12 -0.70 39.08 -11.20
C LEU A 12 -0.22 37.85 -12.00
N LEU A 13 0.79 38.00 -12.86
CA LEU A 13 1.32 36.91 -13.68
C LEU A 13 2.41 36.07 -12.98
N SER A 14 2.96 36.55 -11.87
CA SER A 14 4.02 35.84 -11.11
C SER A 14 3.49 34.86 -10.05
N SER A 15 2.16 34.70 -9.92
CA SER A 15 1.57 33.76 -8.96
C SER A 15 1.15 32.42 -9.56
N CYS A 16 1.67 32.05 -10.74
CA CYS A 16 1.65 30.66 -11.19
C CYS A 16 2.69 29.87 -10.37
N LYS A 17 2.39 29.65 -9.08
CA LYS A 17 3.14 28.70 -8.24
C LYS A 17 3.10 27.36 -8.96
N GLU A 18 4.28 26.81 -9.24
CA GLU A 18 4.50 25.55 -9.93
C GLU A 18 3.45 24.51 -9.55
N LYS A 19 2.50 24.26 -10.45
CA LYS A 19 1.55 23.16 -10.30
C LYS A 19 2.27 21.87 -10.72
N GLY A 20 2.88 21.22 -9.75
CA GLY A 20 3.43 19.87 -9.86
C GLY A 20 4.79 19.76 -9.19
N GLN A 21 4.85 19.17 -7.99
CA GLN A 21 6.11 18.75 -7.41
C GLN A 21 6.58 17.49 -8.16
N PHE A 22 7.28 17.70 -9.27
CA PHE A 22 7.89 16.59 -10.01
C PHE A 22 9.10 16.06 -9.25
N LEU A 23 9.19 14.74 -9.15
CA LEU A 23 10.33 14.07 -8.59
C LEU A 23 11.44 13.98 -9.65
N ASP A 24 12.69 14.07 -9.22
CA ASP A 24 13.88 13.90 -10.06
C ASP A 24 14.84 12.93 -9.38
N LYS A 25 14.38 11.70 -9.20
CA LYS A 25 14.96 10.72 -8.28
C LYS A 25 14.76 9.30 -8.79
N LYS A 26 15.75 8.46 -8.49
CA LYS A 26 15.67 7.01 -8.61
C LYS A 26 15.44 6.41 -7.23
N TYR A 27 14.43 5.57 -7.10
CA TYR A 27 14.13 4.78 -5.91
C TYR A 27 14.35 3.31 -6.23
N GLU A 28 14.89 2.59 -5.28
CA GLU A 28 15.28 1.18 -5.42
C GLU A 28 14.60 0.37 -4.31
N GLY A 29 14.16 -0.85 -4.62
CA GLY A 29 13.46 -1.74 -3.69
C GLY A 29 13.85 -3.19 -3.92
N PHE A 30 13.68 -4.02 -2.89
CA PHE A 30 13.93 -5.46 -2.98
C PHE A 30 12.88 -6.22 -2.16
N TRP A 31 12.17 -7.13 -2.80
CA TRP A 31 11.16 -8.01 -2.18
C TRP A 31 11.00 -9.29 -3.00
N ALA A 32 10.54 -10.39 -2.38
CA ALA A 32 10.33 -11.67 -3.08
C ALA A 32 11.45 -12.09 -4.07
N GLY A 33 12.71 -11.90 -3.69
CA GLY A 33 13.88 -12.26 -4.51
C GLY A 33 14.02 -11.47 -5.81
N THR A 34 13.44 -10.29 -5.91
CA THR A 34 13.45 -9.44 -7.10
C THR A 34 13.87 -8.03 -6.70
N TYR A 35 14.55 -7.35 -7.62
CA TYR A 35 14.97 -5.97 -7.49
C TYR A 35 14.05 -5.07 -8.31
N TRP A 36 13.61 -3.93 -7.76
CA TRP A 36 12.76 -2.94 -8.44
C TRP A 36 13.43 -1.59 -8.46
N THR A 37 13.24 -0.86 -9.55
CA THR A 37 13.63 0.54 -9.67
C THR A 37 12.50 1.39 -10.23
N TYR A 38 12.27 2.54 -9.61
CA TYR A 38 11.42 3.62 -10.12
C TYR A 38 12.27 4.86 -10.30
N GLU A 39 12.43 5.30 -11.55
CA GLU A 39 13.13 6.53 -11.86
C GLU A 39 12.14 7.59 -12.34
N PHE A 40 11.96 8.64 -11.54
CA PHE A 40 11.11 9.78 -11.86
C PHE A 40 11.93 10.93 -12.41
N LYS A 41 11.41 11.56 -13.46
CA LYS A 41 12.03 12.71 -14.15
C LYS A 41 11.21 13.98 -13.91
N LYS A 42 11.88 15.14 -13.94
CA LYS A 42 11.25 16.47 -13.81
C LYS A 42 10.18 16.79 -14.85
N ASN A 43 10.17 16.08 -15.97
CA ASN A 43 9.21 16.28 -17.06
C ASN A 43 7.91 15.47 -16.89
N GLY A 44 7.67 14.88 -15.71
CA GLY A 44 6.48 14.08 -15.44
C GLY A 44 6.53 12.67 -16.03
N ARG A 45 7.69 12.19 -16.49
CA ARG A 45 7.88 10.81 -16.95
C ARG A 45 8.53 9.93 -15.89
N PHE A 46 8.16 8.66 -15.87
CA PHE A 46 8.84 7.65 -15.05
C PHE A 46 9.38 6.51 -15.93
N ILE A 47 10.38 5.81 -15.40
CA ILE A 47 10.90 4.54 -15.91
C ILE A 47 10.83 3.54 -14.77
N PHE A 48 10.30 2.37 -15.06
CA PHE A 48 10.20 1.24 -14.16
C PHE A 48 11.08 0.10 -14.67
N LYS A 49 11.82 -0.57 -13.77
CA LYS A 49 12.47 -1.85 -14.07
C LYS A 49 12.33 -2.84 -12.93
N SER A 50 12.17 -4.12 -13.23
CA SER A 50 12.37 -5.21 -12.27
C SER A 50 13.33 -6.27 -12.80
N GLU A 51 14.05 -6.93 -11.90
CA GLU A 51 14.98 -8.01 -12.21
C GLU A 51 14.88 -9.11 -11.13
N GLY A 52 14.44 -10.32 -11.50
CA GLY A 52 14.35 -11.45 -10.55
C GLY A 52 13.16 -12.40 -10.79
N HIS A 53 12.58 -12.90 -9.70
CA HIS A 53 11.43 -13.81 -9.68
C HIS A 53 10.22 -13.31 -10.47
N TYR A 54 9.93 -12.00 -10.45
CA TYR A 54 8.85 -11.39 -11.25
C TYR A 54 9.27 -11.04 -12.69
N GLY A 55 10.43 -11.54 -13.14
CA GLY A 55 10.95 -11.36 -14.48
C GLY A 55 11.76 -10.07 -14.66
N ASN A 56 12.37 -9.99 -15.85
CA ASN A 56 13.13 -8.82 -16.29
C ASN A 56 12.20 -7.90 -17.08
N VAL A 57 11.55 -6.98 -16.37
CA VAL A 57 10.56 -6.06 -16.91
C VAL A 57 11.17 -4.67 -17.03
N GLU A 58 10.86 -3.97 -18.12
CA GLU A 58 11.10 -2.54 -18.28
C GLU A 58 9.86 -1.89 -18.86
N ASP A 59 9.39 -0.82 -18.23
CA ASP A 59 8.27 -0.02 -18.72
C ASP A 59 8.52 1.46 -18.42
N SER A 60 7.78 2.35 -19.06
CA SER A 60 7.85 3.78 -18.83
C SER A 60 6.50 4.42 -19.06
N GLY A 61 6.32 5.65 -18.58
CA GLY A 61 5.06 6.34 -18.78
C GLY A 61 5.06 7.73 -18.19
N PHE A 62 3.87 8.21 -17.88
CA PHE A 62 3.65 9.47 -17.19
C PHE A 62 3.29 9.23 -15.74
N TYR A 63 3.61 10.18 -14.87
CA TYR A 63 3.17 10.13 -13.49
C TYR A 63 2.60 11.48 -13.04
N PHE A 64 1.72 11.40 -12.05
CA PHE A 64 1.12 12.55 -11.38
C PHE A 64 1.39 12.45 -9.90
N VAL A 65 1.69 13.60 -9.28
CA VAL A 65 1.85 13.72 -7.83
C VAL A 65 0.74 14.60 -7.29
N GLY A 66 -0.04 14.07 -6.36
CA GLY A 66 -1.07 14.79 -5.62
C GLY A 66 -0.89 14.54 -4.13
N ASP A 67 -0.66 15.60 -3.35
CA ASP A 67 -0.28 15.53 -1.94
C ASP A 67 0.93 14.61 -1.70
N SER A 68 0.69 13.42 -1.15
CA SER A 68 1.72 12.38 -0.94
C SER A 68 1.55 11.17 -1.87
N LEU A 69 0.57 11.19 -2.77
CA LEU A 69 0.25 10.11 -3.67
C LEU A 69 0.95 10.31 -5.02
N ILE A 70 1.55 9.25 -5.54
CA ILE A 70 2.06 9.16 -6.90
C ILE A 70 1.18 8.16 -7.65
N LEU A 71 0.64 8.59 -8.78
CA LEU A 71 -0.12 7.75 -9.71
C LEU A 71 0.67 7.59 -11.00
N LEU A 72 0.89 6.34 -11.42
CA LEU A 72 1.59 6.00 -12.65
C LEU A 72 0.59 5.65 -13.75
N ASN A 73 0.84 6.18 -14.94
CA ASN A 73 0.15 5.83 -16.17
C ASN A 73 1.18 5.21 -17.12
N PRO A 74 1.39 3.87 -17.07
CA PRO A 74 2.38 3.18 -17.89
C PRO A 74 2.03 3.23 -19.38
N SER A 75 2.99 2.87 -20.23
CA SER A 75 2.76 2.77 -21.68
C SER A 75 1.96 1.51 -22.06
N THR A 76 1.91 0.53 -21.15
CA THR A 76 1.13 -0.70 -21.27
C THR A 76 0.53 -1.09 -19.92
N ASP A 77 -0.68 -1.64 -19.92
CA ASP A 77 -1.31 -2.15 -18.70
C ASP A 77 -0.78 -3.54 -18.30
N PHE A 78 -0.08 -4.24 -19.20
CA PHE A 78 0.31 -5.65 -19.01
C PHE A 78 1.05 -5.89 -17.69
N TYR A 79 2.09 -5.11 -17.40
CA TYR A 79 2.89 -5.29 -16.19
C TYR A 79 2.20 -4.79 -14.91
N ALA A 80 1.21 -3.91 -15.05
CA ALA A 80 0.37 -3.50 -13.93
C ALA A 80 -0.65 -4.61 -13.58
N LEU A 81 -1.20 -5.29 -14.59
CA LEU A 81 -2.12 -6.41 -14.43
C LEU A 81 -1.44 -7.65 -13.83
N ASP A 82 -0.19 -7.91 -14.20
CA ASP A 82 0.63 -9.00 -13.63
C ASP A 82 1.28 -8.61 -12.28
N GLU A 83 0.90 -7.47 -11.72
CA GLU A 83 1.37 -6.93 -10.44
C GLU A 83 2.88 -6.66 -10.31
N ALA A 84 3.67 -6.85 -11.37
CA ALA A 84 5.09 -6.53 -11.38
C ALA A 84 5.34 -5.03 -11.20
N LEU A 85 4.52 -4.19 -11.84
CA LEU A 85 4.51 -2.73 -11.73
C LEU A 85 3.39 -2.25 -10.79
N LYS A 86 3.75 -1.57 -9.71
CA LYS A 86 2.79 -0.94 -8.81
C LYS A 86 2.49 0.49 -9.29
N THR A 87 1.27 0.72 -9.75
CA THR A 87 0.86 2.00 -10.35
C THR A 87 0.43 3.06 -9.34
N ARG A 88 0.31 2.67 -8.07
CA ARG A 88 -0.08 3.55 -6.97
C ARG A 88 0.98 3.49 -5.88
N LEU A 89 1.64 4.63 -5.64
CA LEU A 89 2.73 4.75 -4.68
C LEU A 89 2.47 5.93 -3.74
N LYS A 90 3.08 5.90 -2.55
CA LYS A 90 3.01 6.96 -1.55
C LYS A 90 4.40 7.45 -1.20
N ILE A 91 4.56 8.77 -1.18
CA ILE A 91 5.74 9.46 -0.64
C ILE A 91 5.70 9.34 0.88
N ILE A 92 6.67 8.61 1.43
CA ILE A 92 6.85 8.47 2.88
C ILE A 92 7.68 9.63 3.41
N ASN A 93 8.73 9.99 2.67
CA ASN A 93 9.59 11.14 2.91
C ASN A 93 10.40 11.46 1.64
N ASN A 94 11.33 12.42 1.73
CA ASN A 94 12.15 12.83 0.58
C ASN A 94 13.04 11.72 -0.01
N SER A 95 13.30 10.63 0.71
CA SER A 95 14.22 9.57 0.32
C SER A 95 13.55 8.22 0.08
N CYS A 96 12.25 8.08 0.42
CA CYS A 96 11.53 6.82 0.31
C CYS A 96 10.09 7.01 -0.16
N ILE A 97 9.67 6.09 -1.01
CA ILE A 97 8.28 5.85 -1.41
C ILE A 97 7.88 4.43 -0.98
N ARG A 98 6.59 4.13 -1.03
CA ARG A 98 6.03 2.81 -0.70
C ARG A 98 4.83 2.52 -1.59
N ASP A 99 4.64 1.28 -1.99
CA ASP A 99 3.37 0.86 -2.62
C ASP A 99 2.26 0.63 -1.56
N PHE A 100 1.12 0.11 -2.00
CA PHE A 100 0.00 -0.23 -1.12
C PHE A 100 0.02 -1.70 -0.66
N ASP A 101 1.04 -2.47 -1.05
CA ASP A 101 1.35 -3.79 -0.48
C ASP A 101 2.38 -3.67 0.66
N SER A 102 2.80 -2.43 0.94
CA SER A 102 3.78 -2.04 1.94
C SER A 102 5.23 -2.40 1.62
N ASN A 103 5.59 -2.55 0.34
CA ASN A 103 6.98 -2.60 -0.08
C ASN A 103 7.54 -1.18 -0.17
N TYR A 104 8.75 -1.00 0.35
CA TYR A 104 9.44 0.28 0.35
C TYR A 104 10.46 0.36 -0.79
N TYR A 105 10.57 1.54 -1.39
CA TYR A 105 11.60 1.87 -2.37
C TYR A 105 12.28 3.16 -1.93
N CYS A 106 13.60 3.12 -1.76
CA CYS A 106 14.38 4.23 -1.22
C CYS A 106 15.60 4.55 -2.10
N VAL A 107 16.12 5.76 -1.94
CA VAL A 107 17.39 6.18 -2.57
C VAL A 107 18.59 5.47 -1.92
N VAL A 108 18.47 5.11 -0.64
CA VAL A 108 19.53 4.44 0.15
C VAL A 108 19.04 3.07 0.58
N VAL A 109 19.77 2.02 0.17
CA VAL A 109 19.37 0.62 0.36
C VAL A 109 19.19 0.23 1.84
N ASP A 110 20.09 0.66 2.72
CA ASP A 110 19.99 0.36 4.17
C ASP A 110 18.68 0.89 4.79
N THR A 111 18.10 1.94 4.21
CA THR A 111 16.82 2.48 4.69
C THR A 111 15.67 1.53 4.37
N ILE A 112 15.76 0.77 3.27
CA ILE A 112 14.74 -0.21 2.85
C ILE A 112 14.65 -1.31 3.91
N VAL A 113 15.78 -1.93 4.27
CA VAL A 113 15.84 -3.02 5.25
C VAL A 113 15.21 -2.59 6.57
N ARG A 114 15.63 -1.44 7.10
CA ARG A 114 15.10 -0.90 8.36
C ARG A 114 13.59 -0.65 8.31
N LEU A 115 13.07 -0.08 7.22
CA LEU A 115 11.63 0.19 7.09
C LEU A 115 10.83 -1.12 6.96
N SER A 116 11.34 -2.09 6.19
CA SER A 116 10.72 -3.41 6.04
C SER A 116 10.70 -4.20 7.34
N GLU A 117 11.74 -4.13 8.17
CA GLU A 117 11.77 -4.77 9.50
C GLU A 117 10.75 -4.15 10.48
N LEU A 118 10.65 -2.82 10.49
CA LEU A 118 9.63 -2.12 11.29
C LEU A 118 8.22 -2.48 10.84
N GLU A 119 8.03 -2.61 9.52
CA GLU A 119 6.77 -3.04 8.94
C GLU A 119 6.39 -4.46 9.35
N LEU A 120 7.32 -5.41 9.19
CA LEU A 120 7.12 -6.80 9.57
C LEU A 120 6.85 -6.96 11.07
N THR A 121 7.56 -6.20 11.91
CA THR A 121 7.34 -6.19 13.35
C THR A 121 5.92 -5.72 13.69
N PHE A 122 5.43 -4.68 13.02
CA PHE A 122 4.07 -4.21 13.19
C PHE A 122 3.05 -5.26 12.72
N GLN A 123 3.24 -5.84 11.54
CA GLN A 123 2.35 -6.86 10.97
C GLN A 123 2.25 -8.09 11.87
N ASN A 124 3.39 -8.65 12.30
CA ASN A 124 3.44 -9.81 13.19
C ASN A 124 2.71 -9.53 14.51
N ARG A 125 2.91 -8.33 15.08
CA ARG A 125 2.23 -7.94 16.31
C ARG A 125 0.71 -7.86 16.15
N VAL A 126 0.22 -7.34 15.02
CA VAL A 126 -1.23 -7.31 14.75
C VAL A 126 -1.76 -8.73 14.59
N ILE A 127 -1.06 -9.59 13.83
CA ILE A 127 -1.42 -11.00 13.62
C ILE A 127 -1.52 -11.72 14.97
N GLU A 128 -0.53 -11.60 15.84
CA GLU A 128 -0.52 -12.20 17.18
C GLU A 128 -1.71 -11.75 18.02
N ILE A 129 -2.03 -10.45 18.03
CA ILE A 129 -3.20 -9.95 18.76
C ILE A 129 -4.49 -10.50 18.17
N VAL A 130 -4.67 -10.38 16.85
CA VAL A 130 -5.89 -10.81 16.15
C VAL A 130 -6.15 -12.30 16.34
N ASP A 131 -5.12 -13.13 16.25
CA ASP A 131 -5.25 -14.59 16.37
C ASP A 131 -5.74 -15.03 17.77
N THR A 132 -5.54 -14.20 18.79
CA THR A 132 -6.00 -14.46 20.17
C THR A 132 -7.43 -13.99 20.47
N LEU A 133 -8.03 -13.18 19.59
CA LEU A 133 -9.35 -12.59 19.81
C LEU A 133 -10.45 -13.67 19.83
N GLN A 134 -11.44 -13.50 20.72
CA GLN A 134 -12.53 -14.47 20.87
C GLN A 134 -13.32 -14.64 19.56
N ILE A 135 -13.61 -13.54 18.86
CA ILE A 135 -14.32 -13.59 17.58
C ILE A 135 -13.60 -14.42 16.51
N VAL A 136 -12.27 -14.44 16.51
CA VAL A 136 -11.48 -15.26 15.59
C VAL A 136 -11.57 -16.74 15.98
N LYS A 137 -11.54 -17.05 17.28
CA LYS A 137 -11.73 -18.42 17.78
C LYS A 137 -13.12 -18.95 17.44
N ASP A 138 -14.15 -18.17 17.73
CA ASP A 138 -15.54 -18.50 17.44
C ASP A 138 -15.75 -18.75 15.94
N GLU A 139 -15.16 -17.92 15.08
CA GLU A 139 -15.27 -18.10 13.63
C GLU A 139 -14.54 -19.36 13.14
N LYS A 140 -13.33 -19.63 13.65
CA LYS A 140 -12.61 -20.88 13.36
C LYS A 140 -13.43 -22.11 13.74
N GLU A 141 -14.04 -22.11 14.93
CA GLU A 141 -14.91 -23.19 15.42
C GLU A 141 -16.17 -23.33 14.57
N ARG A 142 -16.85 -22.20 14.27
CA ARG A 142 -18.04 -22.17 13.41
C ARG A 142 -17.73 -22.77 12.04
N VAL A 143 -16.63 -22.37 11.41
CA VAL A 143 -16.25 -22.91 10.10
C VAL A 143 -15.88 -24.38 10.20
N ALA A 144 -15.12 -24.79 11.23
CA ALA A 144 -14.77 -26.19 11.44
C ALA A 144 -15.99 -27.09 11.64
N SER A 145 -17.09 -26.58 12.20
CA SER A 145 -18.32 -27.35 12.39
C SER A 145 -19.01 -27.81 11.08
N TYR A 146 -18.73 -27.16 9.95
CA TYR A 146 -19.28 -27.54 8.64
C TYR A 146 -18.50 -28.65 7.92
N TYR A 147 -17.31 -29.02 8.41
CA TYR A 147 -16.45 -30.00 7.75
C TYR A 147 -16.45 -31.31 8.55
N HIS A 148 -16.99 -32.36 7.94
CA HIS A 148 -17.11 -33.68 8.55
C HIS A 148 -15.76 -34.42 8.67
N ASP A 149 -14.85 -34.17 7.73
CA ASP A 149 -13.47 -34.64 7.81
C ASP A 149 -12.58 -33.56 8.44
N LYS A 150 -12.09 -33.86 9.64
CA LYS A 150 -11.20 -32.99 10.42
C LYS A 150 -9.75 -33.03 9.90
N GLU A 151 -9.52 -33.17 8.60
CA GLU A 151 -8.19 -32.79 8.10
C GLU A 151 -7.96 -31.35 8.56
N GLU A 152 -6.83 -31.13 9.24
CA GLU A 152 -6.59 -29.93 10.03
C GLU A 152 -6.86 -28.67 9.20
N LEU A 153 -8.01 -28.03 9.40
CA LEU A 153 -8.33 -26.80 8.71
C LEU A 153 -7.28 -25.75 9.11
N LYS A 154 -6.43 -25.39 8.16
CA LYS A 154 -5.36 -24.41 8.39
C LYS A 154 -5.92 -23.00 8.24
N PHE A 155 -6.42 -22.47 9.35
CA PHE A 155 -6.74 -21.06 9.47
C PHE A 155 -5.49 -20.26 9.80
N LYS A 156 -5.39 -19.08 9.21
CA LYS A 156 -4.31 -18.15 9.50
C LYS A 156 -4.82 -16.72 9.27
N VAL A 157 -4.19 -15.78 9.96
CA VAL A 157 -4.39 -14.35 9.73
C VAL A 157 -3.23 -13.87 8.88
N MET A 158 -3.51 -13.23 7.75
CA MET A 158 -2.49 -12.68 6.84
C MET A 158 -2.68 -11.20 6.70
N TYR A 159 -1.56 -10.52 6.53
CA TYR A 159 -1.54 -9.18 6.01
C TYR A 159 -1.88 -9.19 4.51
N ASP A 160 -2.73 -8.25 4.10
CA ASP A 160 -3.30 -8.18 2.75
C ASP A 160 -2.91 -6.91 1.99
N GLY A 161 -2.33 -5.93 2.69
CA GLY A 161 -1.95 -4.64 2.11
C GLY A 161 -2.54 -3.47 2.88
N ILE A 162 -2.61 -2.33 2.20
CA ILE A 162 -2.99 -1.05 2.77
C ILE A 162 -4.19 -0.53 2.03
N ILE A 163 -5.22 -0.20 2.80
CA ILE A 163 -6.43 0.41 2.27
C ILE A 163 -6.58 1.82 2.82
N VAL A 164 -7.32 2.64 2.07
CA VAL A 164 -7.62 4.02 2.45
C VAL A 164 -9.11 4.17 2.60
N ILE A 165 -9.57 4.60 3.77
CA ILE A 165 -10.98 4.87 4.08
C ILE A 165 -11.03 6.28 4.66
N ASP A 166 -11.83 7.17 4.06
CA ASP A 166 -11.97 8.56 4.49
C ASP A 166 -10.63 9.29 4.72
N ASN A 167 -9.69 9.09 3.78
CA ASN A 167 -8.32 9.61 3.81
C ASN A 167 -7.42 9.07 4.93
N LEU A 168 -7.86 8.06 5.68
CA LEU A 168 -7.06 7.36 6.68
C LEU A 168 -6.50 6.06 6.11
N GLU A 169 -5.23 5.79 6.40
CA GLU A 169 -4.58 4.53 5.99
C GLU A 169 -4.74 3.47 7.06
N PHE A 170 -5.17 2.29 6.61
CA PHE A 170 -5.28 1.10 7.42
C PHE A 170 -4.46 -0.02 6.80
N HIS A 171 -3.76 -0.76 7.65
CA HIS A 171 -3.18 -2.05 7.28
C HIS A 171 -4.28 -3.12 7.38
N SER A 172 -4.56 -3.79 6.28
CA SER A 172 -5.59 -4.82 6.17
C SER A 172 -5.03 -6.18 6.54
N PHE A 173 -5.79 -6.92 7.35
CA PHE A 173 -5.48 -8.29 7.73
C PHE A 173 -6.74 -9.13 7.56
N ASN A 174 -6.60 -10.32 6.99
CA ASN A 174 -7.71 -11.22 6.76
C ASN A 174 -7.49 -12.56 7.46
N LEU A 175 -8.54 -13.06 8.10
CA LEU A 175 -8.65 -14.47 8.49
C LEU A 175 -9.04 -15.26 7.26
N TYR A 176 -8.16 -16.14 6.82
CA TYR A 176 -8.39 -17.03 5.68
C TYR A 176 -8.26 -18.49 6.08
N ARG A 177 -8.75 -19.34 5.18
CA ARG A 177 -8.49 -20.79 5.19
C ARG A 177 -7.92 -21.19 3.84
N TYR A 178 -6.87 -22.00 3.86
CA TYR A 178 -6.40 -22.70 2.66
C TYR A 178 -7.22 -23.97 2.45
N ASP A 179 -7.73 -24.15 1.24
CA ASP A 179 -8.31 -25.40 0.76
C ASP A 179 -7.32 -26.05 -0.23
N LEU A 180 -7.24 -27.39 -0.25
CA LEU A 180 -6.34 -28.14 -1.13
C LEU A 180 -6.73 -28.01 -2.62
N ILE A 181 -7.92 -27.46 -2.91
CA ILE A 181 -8.53 -27.38 -4.24
C ILE A 181 -8.56 -25.91 -4.76
N GLU A 182 -7.58 -25.08 -4.37
CA GLU A 182 -7.22 -23.82 -5.07
C GLU A 182 -7.92 -22.49 -4.71
N GLU A 183 -8.79 -22.37 -3.70
CA GLU A 183 -9.38 -21.05 -3.36
C GLU A 183 -9.17 -20.65 -1.89
N GLN A 184 -8.52 -19.49 -1.70
CA GLN A 184 -8.45 -18.82 -0.41
C GLN A 184 -9.82 -18.26 -0.07
N LYS A 185 -10.42 -18.74 1.03
CA LYS A 185 -11.70 -18.20 1.51
C LYS A 185 -11.50 -17.23 2.65
N TYR A 186 -12.04 -16.02 2.49
CA TYR A 186 -12.03 -14.95 3.48
C TYR A 186 -13.21 -15.07 4.45
N TYR A 187 -12.94 -14.86 5.75
CA TYR A 187 -13.97 -14.96 6.80
C TYR A 187 -14.14 -13.66 7.57
N LEU A 188 -13.03 -13.09 8.04
CA LEU A 188 -13.01 -11.85 8.82
C LEU A 188 -11.94 -10.92 8.28
N THR A 189 -12.23 -9.63 8.28
CA THR A 189 -11.28 -8.57 7.92
C THR A 189 -11.06 -7.66 9.11
N PHE A 190 -9.79 -7.39 9.38
CA PHE A 190 -9.32 -6.52 10.43
C PHE A 190 -8.48 -5.40 9.83
N LEU A 191 -8.66 -4.20 10.35
CA LEU A 191 -7.92 -3.02 9.92
C LEU A 191 -7.11 -2.50 11.10
N ALA A 192 -5.84 -2.17 10.89
CA ALA A 192 -4.99 -1.65 11.95
C ALA A 192 -4.33 -0.33 11.58
N THR A 193 -4.23 0.57 12.56
CA THR A 193 -3.46 1.81 12.47
C THR A 193 -2.20 1.70 13.32
N LYS A 194 -1.13 2.40 12.90
CA LYS A 194 0.14 2.41 13.65
C LYS A 194 0.16 3.44 14.78
N LYS A 195 -0.49 4.59 14.58
CA LYS A 195 -0.51 5.73 15.50
C LYS A 195 -1.86 6.46 15.42
N PRO A 196 -2.72 6.35 16.45
CA PRO A 196 -2.62 5.43 17.58
C PRO A 196 -2.58 3.96 17.13
N PHE A 197 -2.11 3.06 17.98
CA PHE A 197 -2.13 1.62 17.69
C PHE A 197 -3.52 1.08 17.99
N GLU A 198 -4.34 0.94 16.95
CA GLU A 198 -5.73 0.51 17.05
C GLU A 198 -6.00 -0.60 16.05
N ILE A 199 -6.89 -1.52 16.42
CA ILE A 199 -7.37 -2.57 15.53
C ILE A 199 -8.89 -2.50 15.51
N PHE A 200 -9.43 -2.52 14.30
CA PHE A 200 -10.83 -2.49 13.98
C PHE A 200 -11.24 -3.79 13.30
N GLN A 201 -12.47 -4.24 13.52
CA GLN A 201 -13.12 -5.23 12.67
C GLN A 201 -13.94 -4.52 11.60
N LEU A 202 -13.79 -4.94 10.34
CA LEU A 202 -14.65 -4.52 9.23
C LEU A 202 -15.81 -5.51 9.07
N ASN A 203 -17.04 -5.07 9.37
CA ASN A 203 -18.23 -5.90 9.25
C ASN A 203 -18.84 -5.82 7.85
N GLY A 204 -18.70 -6.89 7.06
CA GLY A 204 -19.19 -6.98 5.67
C GLY A 204 -20.71 -7.08 5.50
N ASN A 205 -21.47 -7.27 6.60
CA ASN A 205 -22.93 -7.38 6.56
C ASN A 205 -23.56 -5.97 6.47
N SER A 206 -23.63 -5.45 5.24
CA SER A 206 -24.47 -4.34 4.73
C SER A 206 -24.17 -2.89 5.13
N THR A 207 -23.26 -2.60 6.07
CA THR A 207 -22.96 -1.19 6.44
C THR A 207 -21.48 -0.82 6.49
N ASN A 208 -20.55 -1.73 6.14
CA ASN A 208 -19.09 -1.50 6.20
C ASN A 208 -18.66 -0.74 7.46
N ARG A 209 -19.26 -1.08 8.61
CA ARG A 209 -18.97 -0.41 9.88
C ARG A 209 -17.66 -0.91 10.45
N LEU A 210 -16.77 0.02 10.74
CA LEU A 210 -15.56 -0.24 11.53
C LEU A 210 -15.93 -0.28 13.01
N SER A 211 -15.61 -1.39 13.66
CA SER A 211 -15.78 -1.55 15.11
C SER A 211 -14.40 -1.61 15.76
N LEU A 212 -14.07 -0.66 16.63
CA LEU A 212 -12.82 -0.71 17.39
C LEU A 212 -12.85 -1.92 18.34
N ILE A 213 -11.89 -2.83 18.18
CA ILE A 213 -11.81 -4.08 18.98
C ILE A 213 -10.56 -4.14 19.86
N TYR A 214 -9.56 -3.30 19.59
CA TYR A 214 -8.34 -3.20 20.39
C TYR A 214 -7.73 -1.80 20.29
N THR A 215 -7.23 -1.26 21.40
CA THR A 215 -6.48 0.00 21.46
C THR A 215 -5.37 -0.09 22.51
N LYS A 216 -4.24 0.58 22.27
CA LYS A 216 -3.13 0.72 23.22
C LYS A 216 -2.50 2.10 23.16
#